data_AF-A0AAW9JEY1-F1
#
_entry.id   AF-A0AAW9JEY1-F1
#
_cell.length_a   1.000
_cell.length_b   1.000
_cell.length_c   1.000
_cell.angle_alpha   90.00
_cell.angle_beta   90.00
_cell.angle_gamma   90.00
#
_symmetry.space_group_name_H-M   'P 1'
#
loop_
_entity.id
_entity.type
_entity.pdbx_description
1 polymer ?
#
loop_
_entity_poly.entity_id
_entity_poly.type
_entity_poly.pdbx_seq_one_letter_code
_entity_poly.pdbx_strand_id
1 'polypeptide(L)'
;MLSSNVQGSTKKKRRIIIGVITLFSIIIAINIFLIQGKKKENKKVDAVSLEKVTERKLNNTKLISGQVKPGNIESFYADPTKGKVKDIAVKEGQEVEKGMKLFSYDNEEINLQMKQAELDQKMADMRYDQGKKKIDSLKKEIKKAKDGGAGKEVTDPMEEQVSELEMQQKTTDLEKEKGKLQKEELSKKQKDLTIYSNFTGVVQKLDKDAAQSSSQALGGQGKAFLQVASKDLFQVQGTLTELQKSQIQKDQTFTVTAKANNKKKWTGKITEVSEFPTSAEMAQGASLGEATQNMSQYTYKASLDSQDGLSPGYHVSLQVNLENKTMIAVPSKSIVEKGEDAFVYIEEKGKLRKQHVKKGATDGDWTEIVEGATVGQKVVKNPSDNVYDGMEVKEK
;
A
#
# COMPACT_ATOMS: atom_id res chain seq x y z
N MET A 1 -105.48 86.14 49.55
CA MET A 1 -104.06 85.78 49.75
C MET A 1 -103.65 84.82 48.67
N LEU A 2 -102.54 85.15 47.96
CA LEU A 2 -101.64 84.30 47.16
C LEU A 2 -102.25 83.63 45.90
N SER A 3 -101.99 84.15 44.69
CA SER A 3 -100.87 83.81 43.76
C SER A 3 -100.94 82.39 43.20
N SER A 4 -100.69 82.03 41.94
CA SER A 4 -100.54 82.70 40.64
C SER A 4 -100.43 81.57 39.59
N ASN A 5 -100.91 81.84 38.39
CA ASN A 5 -100.84 81.07 37.14
C ASN A 5 -99.41 80.56 36.78
N VAL A 6 -99.24 79.38 36.13
CA VAL A 6 -98.31 79.13 34.98
C VAL A 6 -98.63 77.76 34.32
N GLN A 7 -98.83 77.80 33.01
CA GLN A 7 -98.95 76.71 32.05
C GLN A 7 -97.64 76.63 31.20
N GLY A 8 -97.12 75.43 30.86
CA GLY A 8 -96.30 75.24 29.65
C GLY A 8 -95.00 74.40 29.71
N SER A 9 -94.76 73.66 28.60
CA SER A 9 -93.49 73.06 28.12
C SER A 9 -93.19 71.55 28.36
N THR A 10 -93.92 70.64 27.69
CA THR A 10 -93.59 69.19 27.63
C THR A 10 -93.22 68.64 26.24
N LYS A 11 -93.22 69.42 25.15
CA LYS A 11 -92.92 68.93 23.79
C LYS A 11 -91.46 69.10 23.30
N LYS A 12 -90.68 70.06 23.82
CA LYS A 12 -89.28 70.29 23.37
C LYS A 12 -88.27 69.26 23.91
N LYS A 13 -88.46 68.75 25.14
CA LYS A 13 -87.53 67.78 25.76
C LYS A 13 -87.54 66.39 25.09
N ARG A 14 -88.69 65.96 24.54
CA ARG A 14 -88.83 64.64 23.88
C ARG A 14 -88.09 64.55 22.54
N ARG A 15 -87.99 65.65 21.77
CA ARG A 15 -87.28 65.69 20.48
C ARG A 15 -85.75 65.65 20.65
N ILE A 16 -85.24 66.22 21.74
CA ILE A 16 -83.80 66.20 22.05
C ILE A 16 -83.35 64.79 22.45
N ILE A 17 -84.16 64.07 23.23
CA ILE A 17 -83.85 62.69 23.66
C ILE A 17 -83.81 61.72 22.46
N ILE A 18 -84.74 61.85 21.51
CA ILE A 18 -84.77 61.01 20.30
C ILE A 18 -83.53 61.27 19.43
N GLY A 19 -83.11 62.53 19.28
CA GLY A 19 -81.91 62.89 18.51
C GLY A 19 -80.61 62.33 19.09
N VAL A 20 -80.48 62.30 20.42
CA VAL A 20 -79.29 61.74 21.10
C VAL A 20 -79.21 60.22 20.95
N ILE A 21 -80.35 59.51 21.03
CA ILE A 21 -80.39 58.04 20.86
C ILE A 21 -80.01 57.63 19.44
N THR A 22 -80.48 58.38 18.42
CA THR A 22 -80.09 58.11 17.01
C THR A 22 -78.62 58.39 16.73
N LEU A 23 -78.01 59.36 17.41
CA LEU A 23 -76.58 59.63 17.23
C LEU A 23 -75.73 58.50 17.87
N PHE A 24 -76.17 58.00 19.03
CA PHE A 24 -75.48 56.93 19.74
C PHE A 24 -75.52 55.59 18.98
N SER A 25 -76.65 55.26 18.34
CA SER A 25 -76.75 54.03 17.54
C SER A 25 -75.87 54.08 16.28
N ILE A 26 -75.72 55.24 15.65
CA ILE A 26 -74.82 55.43 14.50
C ILE A 26 -73.35 55.25 14.90
N ILE A 27 -72.95 55.77 16.06
CA ILE A 27 -71.57 55.61 16.57
C ILE A 27 -71.24 54.15 16.89
N ILE A 28 -72.21 53.40 17.44
CA ILE A 28 -72.04 51.96 17.71
C ILE A 28 -71.94 51.17 16.40
N ALA A 29 -72.78 51.48 15.40
CA ALA A 29 -72.73 50.83 14.10
C ALA A 29 -71.39 51.08 13.35
N ILE A 30 -70.87 52.30 13.42
CA ILE A 30 -69.56 52.66 12.84
C ILE A 30 -68.41 51.94 13.56
N ASN A 31 -68.47 51.81 14.90
CA ASN A 31 -67.47 51.05 15.65
C ASN A 31 -67.49 49.55 15.30
N ILE A 32 -68.67 48.95 15.17
CA ILE A 32 -68.80 47.53 14.78
C ILE A 32 -68.31 47.31 13.34
N PHE A 33 -68.61 48.24 12.43
CA PHE A 33 -68.16 48.18 11.03
C PHE A 33 -66.62 48.35 10.91
N LEU A 34 -66.01 49.21 11.73
CA LEU A 34 -64.56 49.36 11.79
C LEU A 34 -63.85 48.15 12.41
N ILE A 35 -64.50 47.43 13.33
CA ILE A 35 -63.97 46.21 13.95
C ILE A 35 -64.11 45.00 13.02
N GLN A 36 -65.15 44.92 12.18
CA GLN A 36 -65.30 43.85 11.19
C GLN A 36 -64.48 44.07 9.90
N GLY A 37 -63.93 45.27 9.69
CA GLY A 37 -63.09 45.61 8.53
C GLY A 37 -61.60 45.30 8.66
N LYS A 38 -61.11 44.77 9.79
CA LYS A 38 -59.68 44.46 9.99
C LYS A 38 -59.42 42.96 10.20
N LYS A 39 -58.66 42.42 9.24
CA LYS A 39 -57.86 41.17 9.24
C LYS A 39 -58.54 39.86 8.81
N LYS A 40 -58.55 39.64 7.49
CA LYS A 40 -57.95 38.43 6.89
C LYS A 40 -56.61 38.84 6.27
N GLU A 41 -55.53 38.75 7.04
CA GLU A 41 -54.17 38.75 6.48
C GLU A 41 -53.96 37.39 5.81
N ASN A 42 -53.93 37.38 4.47
CA ASN A 42 -53.31 36.29 3.72
C ASN A 42 -51.83 36.26 4.12
N LYS A 43 -51.44 35.33 5.00
CA LYS A 43 -50.02 34.99 5.21
C LYS A 43 -49.44 34.62 3.85
N LYS A 44 -48.49 35.41 3.36
CA LYS A 44 -47.62 35.02 2.25
C LYS A 44 -46.99 33.69 2.65
N VAL A 45 -47.22 32.65 1.85
CA VAL A 45 -46.53 31.37 1.99
C VAL A 45 -45.07 31.63 1.63
N ASP A 46 -44.18 31.64 2.61
CA ASP A 46 -42.76 31.82 2.37
C ASP A 46 -42.25 30.66 1.49
N ALA A 47 -41.57 31.00 0.40
CA ALA A 47 -41.05 30.01 -0.52
C ALA A 47 -39.77 29.39 0.07
N VAL A 48 -39.87 28.14 0.54
CA VAL A 48 -38.72 27.37 1.03
C VAL A 48 -38.07 26.59 -0.13
N SER A 49 -36.75 26.48 -0.13
CA SER A 49 -36.04 25.63 -1.07
C SER A 49 -36.07 24.19 -0.58
N LEU A 50 -36.51 23.25 -1.41
CA LEU A 50 -36.57 21.83 -1.07
C LEU A 50 -35.45 21.07 -1.79
N GLU A 51 -34.84 20.11 -1.11
CA GLU A 51 -33.85 19.19 -1.66
C GLU A 51 -34.30 17.75 -1.37
N LYS A 52 -34.07 16.82 -2.30
CA LYS A 52 -34.41 15.42 -2.07
C LYS A 52 -33.38 14.76 -1.16
N VAL A 53 -33.87 13.94 -0.24
CA VAL A 53 -33.06 12.95 0.48
C VAL A 53 -32.60 11.91 -0.55
N THR A 54 -31.30 11.72 -0.67
CA THR A 54 -30.70 10.82 -1.67
C THR A 54 -29.78 9.81 -1.02
N GLU A 55 -29.69 8.62 -1.62
CA GLU A 55 -28.59 7.72 -1.32
C GLU A 55 -27.30 8.29 -1.90
N ARG A 56 -26.26 8.41 -1.05
CA ARG A 56 -24.93 8.81 -1.46
C ARG A 56 -23.94 7.74 -1.05
N LYS A 57 -23.01 7.42 -1.94
CA LYS A 57 -21.83 6.62 -1.60
C LYS A 57 -20.81 7.57 -1.00
N LEU A 58 -20.51 7.40 0.28
CA LEU A 58 -19.46 8.15 0.94
C LEU A 58 -18.11 7.51 0.61
N ASN A 59 -17.18 8.31 0.11
CA ASN A 59 -15.80 7.88 -0.09
C ASN A 59 -15.13 7.77 1.28
N ASN A 60 -15.35 6.65 1.96
CA ASN A 60 -14.80 6.42 3.27
C ASN A 60 -13.31 6.12 3.11
N THR A 61 -12.46 6.91 3.76
CA THR A 61 -11.01 6.73 3.65
C THR A 61 -10.37 6.61 5.02
N LYS A 62 -9.31 5.80 5.09
CA LYS A 62 -8.48 5.68 6.30
C LYS A 62 -7.09 6.20 6.02
N LEU A 63 -6.58 7.05 6.91
CA LEU A 63 -5.21 7.50 6.85
C LEU A 63 -4.31 6.52 7.61
N ILE A 64 -3.27 6.05 6.93
CA ILE A 64 -2.19 5.26 7.51
C ILE A 64 -0.84 5.85 7.12
N SER A 65 0.20 5.47 7.86
CA SER A 65 1.58 5.91 7.60
C SER A 65 2.42 4.76 7.09
N GLY A 66 3.42 5.07 6.28
CA GLY A 66 4.41 4.11 5.80
C GLY A 66 5.70 4.78 5.36
N GLN A 67 6.67 3.96 4.98
CA GLN A 67 7.94 4.37 4.41
C GLN A 67 8.11 3.74 3.02
N VAL A 68 8.63 4.52 2.08
CA VAL A 68 9.01 4.06 0.74
C VAL A 68 10.28 3.21 0.85
N LYS A 69 10.21 1.98 0.35
CA LYS A 69 11.33 1.04 0.24
C LYS A 69 11.52 0.65 -1.23
N PRO A 70 12.76 0.32 -1.65
CA PRO A 70 12.99 -0.34 -2.94
C PRO A 70 12.11 -1.60 -3.08
N GLY A 71 11.70 -1.93 -4.31
CA GLY A 71 10.83 -3.08 -4.55
C GLY A 71 11.44 -4.40 -4.09
N ASN A 72 12.76 -4.55 -4.27
CA ASN A 72 13.53 -5.66 -3.71
C ASN A 72 14.86 -5.15 -3.14
N ILE A 73 15.31 -5.74 -2.04
CA ILE A 73 16.66 -5.52 -1.50
C ILE A 73 17.26 -6.89 -1.23
N GLU A 74 18.43 -7.13 -1.79
CA GLU A 74 19.23 -8.32 -1.51
C GLU A 74 20.42 -7.94 -0.64
N SER A 75 20.56 -8.61 0.50
CA SER A 75 21.65 -8.39 1.46
C SER A 75 22.58 -9.59 1.45
N PHE A 76 23.87 -9.32 1.28
CA PHE A 76 24.92 -10.33 1.25
C PHE A 76 25.74 -10.30 2.53
N TYR A 77 26.03 -11.50 3.03
CA TYR A 77 26.73 -11.75 4.29
C TYR A 77 27.98 -12.57 4.01
N ALA A 78 29.03 -12.37 4.80
CA ALA A 78 30.22 -13.20 4.70
C ALA A 78 29.87 -14.65 5.07
N ASP A 79 30.25 -15.60 4.23
CA ASP A 79 29.97 -17.02 4.40
C ASP A 79 31.30 -17.77 4.59
N PRO A 80 31.68 -18.12 5.83
CA PRO A 80 32.94 -18.80 6.11
C PRO A 80 33.08 -20.15 5.41
N THR A 81 31.97 -20.82 5.05
CA THR A 81 32.01 -22.12 4.37
C THR A 81 32.49 -21.98 2.91
N LYS A 82 32.32 -20.80 2.32
CA LYS A 82 32.80 -20.48 0.97
C LYS A 82 34.20 -19.88 0.97
N GLY A 83 34.78 -19.60 2.14
CA GLY A 83 36.08 -18.96 2.28
C GLY A 83 35.99 -17.46 2.53
N LYS A 84 37.03 -16.70 2.17
CA LYS A 84 37.10 -15.25 2.42
C LYS A 84 36.55 -14.47 1.24
N VAL A 85 35.83 -13.37 1.48
CA VAL A 85 35.37 -12.49 0.39
C VAL A 85 36.59 -11.86 -0.29
N LYS A 86 36.60 -11.89 -1.63
CA LYS A 86 37.67 -11.41 -2.51
C LYS A 86 37.10 -10.74 -3.76
N ASP A 87 37.86 -9.82 -4.35
CA ASP A 87 37.55 -9.13 -5.61
C ASP A 87 36.11 -8.58 -5.66
N ILE A 88 35.79 -7.68 -4.74
CA ILE A 88 34.54 -6.91 -4.78
C ILE A 88 34.57 -6.02 -6.02
N ALA A 89 33.75 -6.35 -7.02
CA ALA A 89 33.76 -5.76 -8.35
C ALA A 89 32.85 -4.53 -8.49
N VAL A 90 32.15 -4.17 -7.42
CA VAL A 90 31.20 -3.05 -7.38
C VAL A 90 31.56 -2.01 -6.33
N LYS A 91 31.00 -0.81 -6.49
CA LYS A 91 31.14 0.32 -5.56
C LYS A 91 29.78 0.76 -5.05
N GLU A 92 29.75 1.42 -3.89
CA GLU A 92 28.53 2.04 -3.38
C GLU A 92 28.01 3.10 -4.37
N GLY A 93 26.69 3.11 -4.59
CA GLY A 93 26.01 3.96 -5.57
C GLY A 93 26.13 3.49 -7.03
N GLN A 94 26.88 2.42 -7.32
CA GLN A 94 27.01 1.90 -8.68
C GLN A 94 25.73 1.20 -9.14
N GLU A 95 25.34 1.44 -10.39
CA GLU A 95 24.29 0.68 -11.05
C GLU A 95 24.79 -0.70 -11.46
N VAL A 96 23.96 -1.72 -11.23
CA VAL A 96 24.26 -3.11 -11.58
C VAL A 96 23.15 -3.67 -12.44
N GLU A 97 23.52 -4.48 -13.42
CA GLU A 97 22.58 -5.24 -14.24
C GLU A 97 22.46 -6.68 -13.72
N LYS A 98 21.35 -7.34 -14.07
CA LYS A 98 21.20 -8.78 -13.79
C LYS A 98 22.34 -9.57 -14.45
N GLY A 99 23.00 -10.42 -13.66
CA GLY A 99 24.15 -11.21 -14.07
C GLY A 99 25.49 -10.48 -13.94
N MET A 100 25.52 -9.22 -13.48
CA MET A 100 26.76 -8.52 -13.20
C MET A 100 27.48 -9.12 -11.98
N LYS A 101 28.79 -9.35 -12.09
CA LYS A 101 29.62 -9.83 -10.97
C LYS A 101 29.60 -8.79 -9.84
N LEU A 102 29.27 -9.23 -8.63
CA LEU A 102 29.29 -8.40 -7.43
C LEU A 102 30.59 -8.58 -6.66
N PHE A 103 30.92 -9.83 -6.33
CA PHE A 103 32.14 -10.21 -5.61
C PHE A 103 32.42 -11.70 -5.83
N SER A 104 33.54 -12.19 -5.33
CA SER A 104 33.88 -13.62 -5.31
C SER A 104 34.36 -14.04 -3.93
N TYR A 105 34.41 -15.34 -3.66
CA TYR A 105 35.12 -15.90 -2.51
C TYR A 105 36.46 -16.48 -2.95
N ASP A 106 37.44 -16.43 -2.05
CA ASP A 106 38.69 -17.16 -2.13
C ASP A 106 38.62 -18.35 -1.17
N ASN A 107 38.60 -19.55 -1.74
CA ASN A 107 38.57 -20.79 -0.99
C ASN A 107 39.89 -21.55 -1.22
N GLU A 108 40.75 -21.51 -0.22
CA GLU A 108 42.08 -22.11 -0.30
C GLU A 108 42.02 -23.63 -0.54
N GLU A 109 41.04 -24.32 0.06
CA GLU A 109 40.88 -25.76 -0.10
C GLU A 109 40.50 -26.12 -1.55
N ILE A 110 39.51 -25.44 -2.14
CA ILE A 110 39.12 -25.65 -3.55
C ILE A 110 40.30 -25.32 -4.47
N ASN A 111 41.05 -24.24 -4.19
CA ASN A 111 42.22 -23.87 -4.98
C ASN A 111 43.32 -24.94 -4.92
N LEU A 112 43.59 -25.51 -3.73
CA LEU A 112 44.57 -26.58 -3.55
C LEU A 112 44.11 -27.87 -4.25
N GLN A 113 42.84 -28.25 -4.11
CA GLN A 113 42.28 -29.41 -4.80
C GLN A 113 42.34 -29.25 -6.33
N MET A 114 42.04 -28.05 -6.84
CA MET A 114 42.16 -27.76 -8.27
C MET A 114 43.60 -27.92 -8.75
N LYS A 115 44.57 -27.38 -8.00
CA LYS A 115 45.99 -27.49 -8.35
C LYS A 115 46.49 -28.94 -8.30
N GLN A 116 46.03 -29.72 -7.33
CA GLN A 116 46.35 -31.15 -7.25
C GLN A 116 45.78 -31.91 -8.46
N ALA A 117 44.50 -31.69 -8.79
CA ALA A 117 43.86 -32.33 -9.94
C ALA A 117 44.54 -31.95 -11.28
N GLU A 118 45.01 -30.69 -11.41
CA GLU A 118 45.78 -30.25 -12.57
C GLU A 118 47.15 -30.95 -12.69
N LEU A 119 47.85 -31.13 -11.57
CA LEU A 119 49.11 -31.86 -11.54
C LEU A 119 48.92 -33.34 -11.87
N ASP A 120 47.89 -33.98 -11.32
CA ASP A 120 47.56 -35.38 -11.58
C ASP A 120 47.19 -35.61 -13.04
N GLN A 121 46.36 -34.73 -13.62
CA GLN A 121 46.04 -34.76 -15.04
C GLN A 121 47.30 -34.62 -15.91
N LYS A 122 48.19 -33.67 -15.57
CA LYS A 122 49.44 -33.47 -16.29
C LYS A 122 50.36 -34.69 -16.21
N MET A 123 50.41 -35.36 -15.04
CA MET A 123 51.16 -36.61 -14.88
C MET A 123 50.56 -37.74 -15.72
N ALA A 124 49.24 -37.87 -15.74
CA ALA A 124 48.55 -38.87 -16.56
C ALA A 124 48.77 -38.62 -18.06
N ASP A 125 48.74 -37.35 -18.51
CA ASP A 125 49.07 -36.96 -19.88
C ASP A 125 50.51 -37.34 -20.26
N MET A 126 51.48 -37.06 -19.39
CA MET A 126 52.88 -37.46 -19.64
C MET A 126 53.05 -38.99 -19.71
N ARG A 127 52.38 -39.75 -18.84
CA ARG A 127 52.40 -41.23 -18.89
C ARG A 127 51.77 -41.76 -20.16
N TYR A 128 50.65 -41.17 -20.58
CA TYR A 128 49.97 -41.52 -21.82
C TYR A 128 50.88 -41.29 -23.03
N ASP A 129 51.53 -40.13 -23.11
CA ASP A 129 52.44 -39.80 -24.21
C ASP A 129 53.68 -40.71 -24.25
N GLN A 130 54.25 -41.04 -23.09
CA GLN A 130 55.36 -41.98 -22.99
C GLN A 130 54.94 -43.40 -23.41
N GLY A 131 53.78 -43.88 -22.94
CA GLY A 131 53.24 -45.18 -23.31
C GLY A 131 52.95 -45.28 -24.81
N LYS A 132 52.33 -44.25 -25.37
CA LYS A 132 52.06 -44.15 -26.81
C LYS A 132 53.34 -44.20 -27.64
N LYS A 133 54.37 -43.44 -27.26
CA LYS A 133 55.69 -43.49 -27.94
C LYS A 133 56.32 -44.88 -27.91
N LYS A 134 56.23 -45.60 -26.79
CA LYS A 134 56.73 -46.99 -26.66
C LYS A 134 55.96 -47.96 -27.56
N ILE A 135 54.63 -47.86 -27.59
CA ILE A 135 53.79 -48.65 -28.48
C ILE A 135 54.18 -48.39 -29.94
N ASP A 136 54.31 -47.11 -30.33
CA ASP A 136 54.66 -46.71 -31.69
C ASP A 136 56.06 -47.18 -32.10
N SER A 137 57.04 -47.15 -31.20
CA SER A 137 58.38 -47.68 -31.48
C SER A 137 58.38 -49.20 -31.62
N LEU A 138 57.71 -49.92 -30.71
CA LEU A 138 57.66 -51.38 -30.73
C LEU A 138 56.91 -51.90 -31.96
N LYS A 139 55.80 -51.25 -32.34
CA LYS A 139 55.08 -51.53 -33.60
C LYS A 139 55.96 -51.35 -34.83
N LYS A 140 56.82 -50.31 -34.85
CA LYS A 140 57.78 -50.10 -35.96
C LYS A 140 58.85 -51.20 -36.00
N GLU A 141 59.33 -51.66 -34.85
CA GLU A 141 60.30 -52.76 -34.76
C GLU A 141 59.70 -54.09 -35.23
N ILE A 142 58.47 -54.42 -34.78
CA ILE A 142 57.74 -55.61 -35.26
C ILE A 142 57.59 -55.58 -36.77
N LYS A 143 57.22 -54.42 -37.34
CA LYS A 143 57.09 -54.27 -38.79
C LYS A 143 58.42 -54.55 -39.52
N LYS A 144 59.52 -53.97 -39.04
CA LYS A 144 60.86 -54.23 -39.62
C LYS A 144 61.27 -55.70 -39.51
N ALA A 145 60.99 -56.36 -38.38
CA ALA A 145 61.31 -57.77 -38.18
C ALA A 145 60.53 -58.67 -39.16
N LYS A 146 59.23 -58.39 -39.36
CA LYS A 146 58.40 -59.08 -40.37
C LYS A 146 58.92 -58.87 -41.79
N ASP A 147 59.24 -57.63 -42.15
CA ASP A 147 59.78 -57.28 -43.47
C ASP A 147 61.15 -57.95 -43.72
N GLY A 148 61.92 -58.20 -42.65
CA GLY A 148 63.21 -58.92 -42.68
C GLY A 148 63.12 -60.45 -42.64
N GLY A 149 61.91 -61.03 -42.64
CA GLY A 149 61.70 -62.48 -42.68
C GLY A 149 61.75 -63.20 -41.32
N ALA A 150 61.63 -62.47 -40.20
CA ALA A 150 61.53 -63.10 -38.88
C ALA A 150 60.26 -63.95 -38.75
N GLY A 151 60.40 -65.15 -38.17
CA GLY A 151 59.28 -66.07 -37.91
C GLY A 151 58.47 -65.70 -36.67
N LYS A 152 57.34 -66.39 -36.48
CA LYS A 152 56.38 -66.15 -35.39
C LYS A 152 56.98 -66.25 -33.99
N GLU A 153 57.96 -67.14 -33.78
CA GLU A 153 58.65 -67.27 -32.49
C GLU A 153 59.31 -65.95 -32.00
N VAL A 154 59.66 -65.05 -32.92
CA VAL A 154 60.25 -63.74 -32.61
C VAL A 154 59.18 -62.65 -32.51
N THR A 155 58.16 -62.68 -33.38
CA THR A 155 57.17 -61.60 -33.48
C THR A 155 56.04 -61.71 -32.46
N ASP A 156 55.58 -62.93 -32.15
CA ASP A 156 54.45 -63.17 -31.25
C ASP A 156 54.67 -62.61 -29.82
N PRO A 157 55.82 -62.80 -29.15
CA PRO A 157 56.07 -62.20 -27.84
C PRO A 157 56.15 -60.66 -27.87
N MET A 158 56.55 -60.07 -29.00
CA MET A 158 56.54 -58.61 -29.17
C MET A 158 55.12 -58.08 -29.37
N GLU A 159 54.27 -58.81 -30.09
CA GLU A 159 52.86 -58.46 -30.26
C GLU A 159 52.08 -58.56 -28.94
N GLU A 160 52.38 -59.57 -28.12
CA GLU A 160 51.82 -59.67 -26.76
C GLU A 160 52.22 -58.49 -25.89
N GLN A 161 53.49 -58.04 -25.95
CA GLN A 161 53.94 -56.81 -25.26
C GLN A 161 53.22 -55.56 -25.77
N VAL A 162 52.95 -55.45 -27.07
CA VAL A 162 52.15 -54.33 -27.61
C VAL A 162 50.75 -54.37 -27.03
N SER A 163 50.10 -55.53 -26.99
CA SER A 163 48.76 -55.69 -26.43
C SER A 163 48.71 -55.30 -24.95
N GLU A 164 49.71 -55.70 -24.16
CA GLU A 164 49.82 -55.31 -22.74
C GLU A 164 49.99 -53.79 -22.58
N LEU A 165 50.87 -53.17 -23.38
CA LEU A 165 51.07 -51.73 -23.38
C LEU A 165 49.81 -50.96 -23.84
N GLU A 166 49.07 -51.49 -24.81
CA GLU A 166 47.78 -50.91 -25.26
C GLU A 166 46.71 -50.99 -24.16
N MET A 167 46.65 -52.09 -23.41
CA MET A 167 45.78 -52.21 -22.24
C MET A 167 46.17 -51.23 -21.13
N GLN A 168 47.48 -51.06 -20.90
CA GLN A 168 47.98 -50.04 -19.97
C GLN A 168 47.63 -48.62 -20.47
N GLN A 169 47.77 -48.35 -21.76
CA GLN A 169 47.40 -47.06 -22.37
C GLN A 169 45.91 -46.77 -22.16
N LYS A 170 45.05 -47.76 -22.38
CA LYS A 170 43.61 -47.63 -22.17
C LYS A 170 43.26 -47.35 -20.70
N THR A 171 44.00 -47.95 -19.77
CA THR A 171 43.85 -47.66 -18.34
C THR A 171 44.26 -46.22 -18.01
N THR A 172 45.40 -45.74 -18.54
CA THR A 172 45.83 -44.35 -18.38
C THR A 172 44.84 -43.37 -19.04
N ASP A 173 44.20 -43.75 -20.14
CA ASP A 173 43.16 -42.93 -20.78
C ASP A 173 41.93 -42.77 -19.88
N LEU A 174 41.49 -43.85 -19.21
CA LEU A 174 40.44 -43.78 -18.19
C LEU A 174 40.85 -42.92 -16.99
N GLU A 175 42.10 -42.99 -16.54
CA GLU A 175 42.62 -42.11 -15.49
C GLU A 175 42.59 -40.64 -15.89
N LYS A 176 42.94 -40.32 -17.14
CA LYS A 176 42.82 -38.96 -17.70
C LYS A 176 41.38 -38.48 -17.71
N GLU A 177 40.45 -39.32 -18.14
CA GLU A 177 39.02 -38.99 -18.16
C GLU A 177 38.49 -38.73 -16.74
N LYS A 178 38.87 -39.57 -15.77
CA LYS A 178 38.55 -39.38 -14.35
C LYS A 178 39.10 -38.06 -13.82
N GLY A 179 40.37 -37.74 -14.11
CA GLY A 179 40.99 -36.47 -13.72
C GLY A 179 40.28 -35.26 -14.31
N LYS A 180 39.85 -35.35 -15.58
CA LYS A 180 39.07 -34.31 -16.25
C LYS A 180 37.71 -34.08 -15.57
N LEU A 181 36.99 -35.15 -15.21
CA LEU A 181 35.72 -35.05 -14.48
C LEU A 181 35.90 -34.40 -13.11
N GLN A 182 36.93 -34.79 -12.38
CA GLN A 182 37.26 -34.18 -11.08
C GLN A 182 37.58 -32.68 -11.22
N LYS A 183 38.34 -32.29 -12.26
CA LYS A 183 38.63 -30.89 -12.56
C LYS A 183 37.35 -30.11 -12.92
N GLU A 184 36.44 -30.72 -13.67
CA GLU A 184 35.16 -30.10 -14.01
C GLU A 184 34.28 -29.88 -12.77
N GLU A 185 34.21 -30.85 -11.86
CA GLU A 185 33.50 -30.73 -10.58
C GLU A 185 34.06 -29.57 -9.74
N LEU A 186 35.38 -29.52 -9.57
CA LEU A 186 36.05 -28.43 -8.86
C LEU A 186 35.84 -27.07 -9.55
N SER A 187 35.77 -27.05 -10.89
CA SER A 187 35.51 -25.83 -11.65
C SER A 187 34.10 -25.31 -11.45
N LYS A 188 33.10 -26.21 -11.32
CA LYS A 188 31.73 -25.83 -10.94
C LYS A 188 31.71 -25.24 -9.52
N LYS A 189 32.33 -25.91 -8.55
CA LYS A 189 32.45 -25.39 -7.18
C LYS A 189 33.13 -24.02 -7.14
N GLN A 190 34.16 -23.81 -7.95
CA GLN A 190 34.87 -22.52 -8.04
C GLN A 190 34.02 -21.42 -8.70
N LYS A 191 33.19 -21.75 -9.70
CA LYS A 191 32.24 -20.80 -10.30
C LYS A 191 31.17 -20.35 -9.30
N ASP A 192 30.71 -21.27 -8.45
CA ASP A 192 29.72 -20.97 -7.40
C ASP A 192 30.25 -20.05 -6.28
N LEU A 193 31.58 -19.86 -6.22
CA LEU A 193 32.21 -18.85 -5.36
C LEU A 193 32.07 -17.43 -5.92
N THR A 194 31.64 -17.25 -7.17
CA THR A 194 31.39 -15.92 -7.73
C THR A 194 29.92 -15.57 -7.62
N ILE A 195 29.63 -14.46 -6.95
CA ILE A 195 28.27 -13.99 -6.70
C ILE A 195 27.92 -12.90 -7.70
N TYR A 196 26.77 -13.06 -8.35
CA TYR A 196 26.24 -12.17 -9.36
C TYR A 196 24.92 -11.55 -8.90
N SER A 197 24.59 -10.39 -9.46
CA SER A 197 23.30 -9.75 -9.17
C SER A 197 22.15 -10.52 -9.82
N ASN A 198 21.07 -10.76 -9.08
CA ASN A 198 19.90 -11.47 -9.61
C ASN A 198 18.89 -10.53 -10.32
N PHE A 199 19.07 -9.21 -10.22
CA PHE A 199 18.18 -8.20 -10.79
C PHE A 199 18.95 -6.90 -11.11
N THR A 200 18.37 -6.05 -11.96
CA THR A 200 18.93 -4.72 -12.22
C THR A 200 18.65 -3.78 -11.05
N GLY A 201 19.68 -3.10 -10.56
CA GLY A 201 19.62 -2.37 -9.29
C GLY A 201 20.74 -1.36 -9.09
N VAL A 202 20.86 -0.89 -7.86
CA VAL A 202 21.91 0.02 -7.40
C VAL A 202 22.48 -0.53 -6.09
N VAL A 203 23.80 -0.47 -5.94
CA VAL A 203 24.47 -0.84 -4.68
C VAL A 203 24.15 0.23 -3.63
N GLN A 204 23.32 -0.14 -2.66
CA GLN A 204 22.88 0.76 -1.58
C GLN A 204 23.95 0.90 -0.49
N LYS A 205 24.67 -0.17 -0.19
CA LYS A 205 25.66 -0.19 0.89
C LYS A 205 26.80 -1.15 0.56
N LEU A 206 28.03 -0.71 0.80
CA LEU A 206 29.21 -1.57 0.72
C LEU A 206 30.16 -1.32 1.90
N ASP A 207 30.31 -2.32 2.76
CA ASP A 207 31.20 -2.31 3.93
C ASP A 207 32.29 -3.37 3.75
N LYS A 208 33.48 -2.95 3.30
CA LYS A 208 34.59 -3.86 2.99
C LYS A 208 35.17 -4.52 4.24
N ASP A 209 35.09 -3.86 5.40
CA ASP A 209 35.60 -4.40 6.67
C ASP A 209 34.67 -5.51 7.18
N ALA A 210 33.36 -5.30 7.04
CA ALA A 210 32.36 -6.34 7.30
C ALA A 210 32.51 -7.54 6.35
N ALA A 211 32.99 -7.33 5.12
CA ALA A 211 33.23 -8.41 4.16
C ALA A 211 34.38 -9.35 4.58
N GLN A 212 35.37 -8.82 5.32
CA GLN A 212 36.49 -9.60 5.85
C GLN A 212 36.22 -10.16 7.25
N SER A 213 35.26 -9.57 7.96
CA SER A 213 34.90 -9.97 9.31
C SER A 213 33.94 -11.16 9.27
N SER A 214 34.45 -12.37 9.49
CA SER A 214 33.62 -13.53 9.83
C SER A 214 33.10 -13.37 11.26
N SER A 215 32.23 -12.40 11.51
CA SER A 215 31.65 -12.15 12.83
C SER A 215 30.59 -13.21 13.18
N GLN A 216 31.03 -14.46 13.28
CA GLN A 216 30.35 -15.53 14.01
C GLN A 216 30.66 -15.48 15.52
N ALA A 217 31.52 -14.55 15.96
CA ALA A 217 32.00 -14.46 17.34
C ALA A 217 30.89 -14.27 18.41
N LEU A 218 29.63 -14.02 18.03
CA LEU A 218 28.52 -13.79 18.98
C LEU A 218 27.18 -14.45 18.56
N GLY A 219 27.17 -15.48 17.73
CA GLY A 219 25.95 -16.26 17.43
C GLY A 219 24.86 -15.53 16.62
N GLY A 220 25.12 -14.31 16.13
CA GLY A 220 24.24 -13.59 15.20
C GLY A 220 24.56 -13.88 13.74
N GLN A 221 23.59 -13.67 12.84
CA GLN A 221 23.91 -13.44 11.43
C GLN A 221 24.86 -12.24 11.37
N GLY A 222 26.06 -12.41 10.81
CA GLY A 222 27.05 -11.35 10.72
C GLY A 222 26.48 -10.07 10.08
N LYS A 223 27.21 -8.97 10.13
CA LYS A 223 26.77 -7.73 9.50
C LYS A 223 26.73 -7.91 7.97
N ALA A 224 25.61 -7.56 7.33
CA ALA A 224 25.55 -7.52 5.86
C ALA A 224 26.60 -6.53 5.33
N PHE A 225 27.44 -7.00 4.42
CA PHE A 225 28.55 -6.20 3.89
C PHE A 225 28.24 -5.59 2.53
N LEU A 226 27.29 -6.15 1.78
CA LEU A 226 26.83 -5.61 0.51
C LEU A 226 25.30 -5.64 0.47
N GLN A 227 24.68 -4.55 0.03
CA GLN A 227 23.25 -4.49 -0.23
C GLN A 227 22.99 -3.93 -1.61
N VAL A 228 22.17 -4.64 -2.39
CA VAL A 228 21.73 -4.23 -3.73
C VAL A 228 20.23 -4.00 -3.69
N ALA A 229 19.81 -2.80 -4.08
CA ALA A 229 18.40 -2.42 -4.16
C ALA A 229 17.92 -2.44 -5.61
N SER A 230 16.76 -3.01 -5.90
CA SER A 230 16.26 -3.10 -7.27
C SER A 230 15.80 -1.75 -7.80
N LYS A 231 15.83 -1.60 -9.13
CA LYS A 231 15.23 -0.47 -9.86
C LYS A 231 13.73 -0.65 -10.11
N ASP A 232 13.16 -1.77 -9.69
CA ASP A 232 11.72 -2.03 -9.77
C ASP A 232 10.93 -0.97 -8.99
N LEU A 233 9.63 -0.87 -9.27
CA LEU A 233 8.74 0.06 -8.60
C LEU A 233 8.86 -0.06 -7.07
N PHE A 234 9.04 1.09 -6.42
CA PHE A 234 9.07 1.16 -4.97
C PHE A 234 7.82 0.57 -4.33
N GLN A 235 8.00 0.05 -3.13
CA GLN A 235 6.92 -0.41 -2.26
C GLN A 235 6.81 0.51 -1.05
N VAL A 236 5.61 0.59 -0.49
CA VAL A 236 5.40 1.25 0.79
C VAL A 236 5.19 0.19 1.85
N GLN A 237 5.95 0.30 2.94
CA GLN A 237 5.85 -0.59 4.09
C GLN A 237 5.52 0.21 5.34
N GLY A 238 4.65 -0.31 6.20
CA GLY A 238 4.29 0.36 7.43
C GLY A 238 3.61 -0.59 8.41
N THR A 239 3.06 -0.03 9.49
CA THR A 239 2.30 -0.78 10.48
C THR A 239 0.89 -0.24 10.64
N LEU A 240 -0.02 -1.14 11.02
CA LEU A 240 -1.42 -0.90 11.32
C LEU A 240 -1.70 -1.26 12.79
N THR A 241 -2.53 -0.48 13.46
CA THR A 241 -3.14 -0.89 14.74
C THR A 241 -4.21 -1.96 14.50
N GLU A 242 -4.63 -2.66 15.55
CA GLU A 242 -5.72 -3.66 15.46
C GLU A 242 -7.01 -3.09 14.86
N LEU A 243 -7.37 -1.85 15.23
CA LEU A 243 -8.52 -1.14 14.67
C LEU A 243 -8.35 -0.78 13.18
N GLN A 244 -7.13 -0.55 12.72
CA GLN A 244 -6.86 -0.27 11.30
C GLN A 244 -6.82 -1.58 10.49
N LYS A 245 -6.24 -2.64 11.05
CA LYS A 245 -6.17 -3.98 10.43
C LYS A 245 -7.57 -4.53 10.13
N SER A 246 -8.55 -4.30 11.02
CA SER A 246 -9.92 -4.77 10.78
C SER A 246 -10.61 -4.08 9.60
N GLN A 247 -10.17 -2.89 9.21
CA GLN A 247 -10.75 -2.10 8.12
C GLN A 247 -9.94 -2.20 6.81
N ILE A 248 -8.62 -2.42 6.92
CA ILE A 248 -7.70 -2.40 5.80
C ILE A 248 -7.39 -3.81 5.35
N GLN A 249 -7.72 -4.07 4.10
CA GLN A 249 -7.61 -5.39 3.51
C GLN A 249 -6.73 -5.36 2.26
N LYS A 250 -6.28 -6.54 1.87
CA LYS A 250 -5.63 -6.74 0.58
C LYS A 250 -6.53 -6.21 -0.53
N ASP A 251 -5.89 -5.68 -1.55
CA ASP A 251 -6.48 -5.19 -2.77
C ASP A 251 -7.19 -3.83 -2.73
N GLN A 252 -7.24 -3.17 -1.56
CA GLN A 252 -7.73 -1.80 -1.47
C GLN A 252 -6.78 -0.81 -2.16
N THR A 253 -7.37 0.15 -2.87
CA THR A 253 -6.62 1.23 -3.52
C THR A 253 -6.36 2.36 -2.54
N PHE A 254 -5.28 3.10 -2.76
CA PHE A 254 -4.98 4.27 -1.95
C PHE A 254 -4.38 5.40 -2.77
N THR A 255 -4.44 6.61 -2.22
CA THR A 255 -3.64 7.74 -2.68
C THR A 255 -2.56 8.04 -1.66
N VAL A 256 -1.31 8.16 -2.09
CA VAL A 256 -0.17 8.44 -1.23
C VAL A 256 0.32 9.86 -1.43
N THR A 257 0.70 10.51 -0.33
CA THR A 257 1.34 11.83 -0.31
C THR A 257 2.60 11.77 0.54
N ALA A 258 3.70 12.31 0.04
CA ALA A 258 4.96 12.36 0.79
C ALA A 258 4.97 13.56 1.73
N LYS A 259 5.47 13.38 2.96
CA LYS A 259 5.62 14.52 3.91
C LYS A 259 6.58 15.59 3.35
N ALA A 260 7.59 15.16 2.62
CA ALA A 260 8.57 16.03 1.98
C ALA A 260 8.01 16.80 0.77
N ASN A 261 6.94 16.31 0.13
CA ASN A 261 6.30 16.94 -1.03
C ASN A 261 4.80 16.67 -1.03
N ASN A 262 4.02 17.66 -0.60
CA ASN A 262 2.55 17.57 -0.54
C ASN A 262 1.85 17.90 -1.86
N LYS A 263 2.58 18.29 -2.91
CA LYS A 263 1.99 18.71 -4.19
C LYS A 263 1.76 17.55 -5.14
N LYS A 264 2.62 16.52 -5.07
CA LYS A 264 2.50 15.31 -5.90
C LYS A 264 1.80 14.21 -5.13
N LYS A 265 0.92 13.50 -5.81
CA LYS A 265 0.20 12.34 -5.31
C LYS A 265 0.51 11.15 -6.19
N TRP A 266 0.65 9.99 -5.58
CA TRP A 266 0.78 8.72 -6.30
C TRP A 266 -0.37 7.81 -5.89
N THR A 267 -0.67 6.82 -6.71
CA THR A 267 -1.68 5.81 -6.42
C THR A 267 -1.03 4.46 -6.30
N GLY A 268 -1.76 3.53 -5.70
CA GLY A 268 -1.30 2.18 -5.53
C GLY A 268 -2.35 1.31 -4.86
N LYS A 269 -1.91 0.11 -4.50
CA LYS A 269 -2.78 -0.94 -3.98
C LYS A 269 -2.11 -1.67 -2.82
N ILE A 270 -2.88 -1.96 -1.77
CA ILE A 270 -2.43 -2.79 -0.65
C ILE A 270 -2.22 -4.21 -1.17
N THR A 271 -0.99 -4.71 -1.07
CA THR A 271 -0.62 -6.03 -1.59
C THR A 271 -0.66 -7.10 -0.51
N GLU A 272 -0.36 -6.72 0.73
CA GLU A 272 -0.22 -7.64 1.86
C GLU A 272 -0.56 -6.93 3.16
N VAL A 273 -1.30 -7.61 4.04
CA VAL A 273 -1.50 -7.21 5.44
C VAL A 273 -1.19 -8.44 6.29
N SER A 274 -0.26 -8.31 7.23
CA SER A 274 0.15 -9.43 8.09
C SER A 274 -0.99 -9.85 9.01
N GLU A 275 -1.25 -11.15 9.07
CA GLU A 275 -2.20 -11.72 10.03
C GLU A 275 -1.64 -11.73 11.45
N PHE A 276 -0.31 -11.76 11.59
CA PHE A 276 0.42 -11.84 12.85
C PHE A 276 0.97 -10.47 13.26
N PRO A 277 0.96 -10.14 14.57
CA PRO A 277 1.54 -8.90 15.05
C PRO A 277 3.07 -8.93 14.91
N THR A 278 3.66 -7.76 14.69
CA THR A 278 5.12 -7.59 14.67
C THR A 278 5.65 -7.24 16.07
N SER A 279 6.88 -7.67 16.38
CA SER A 279 7.57 -7.29 17.62
C SER A 279 7.86 -5.78 17.63
N ALA A 280 7.88 -5.17 18.81
CA ALA A 280 8.14 -3.75 19.00
C ALA A 280 9.47 -3.29 18.37
N GLU A 281 10.49 -4.16 18.32
CA GLU A 281 11.79 -3.89 17.69
C GLU A 281 11.68 -3.72 16.16
N MET A 282 10.80 -4.49 15.51
CA MET A 282 10.52 -4.33 14.06
C MET A 282 9.58 -3.16 13.77
N ALA A 283 8.68 -2.81 14.70
CA ALA A 283 7.77 -1.67 14.58
C ALA A 283 8.50 -0.31 14.61
N GLN A 284 9.62 -0.20 15.34
CA GLN A 284 10.40 1.04 15.45
C GLN A 284 11.07 1.46 14.13
N GLY A 285 11.38 0.54 13.23
CA GLY A 285 11.93 0.86 11.91
C GLY A 285 10.93 1.47 10.92
N ALA A 286 9.63 1.40 11.23
CA ALA A 286 8.54 1.78 10.31
C ALA A 286 7.58 2.86 10.86
N SER A 287 7.60 3.13 12.18
CA SER A 287 6.66 4.05 12.83
C SER A 287 7.34 5.32 13.35
N LEU A 288 6.64 6.46 13.19
CA LEU A 288 7.05 7.82 13.59
C LEU A 288 6.33 8.29 14.86
N GLY A 289 5.86 7.36 15.70
CA GLY A 289 5.24 7.68 16.99
C GLY A 289 5.88 6.86 18.08
N GLU A 290 5.98 7.42 19.28
CA GLU A 290 6.17 6.66 20.52
C GLU A 290 5.32 5.40 20.42
N ALA A 291 5.97 4.24 20.46
CA ALA A 291 5.26 2.99 20.59
C ALA A 291 4.40 3.13 21.85
N THR A 292 3.10 3.37 21.68
CA THR A 292 2.14 3.25 22.76
C THR A 292 2.22 1.78 23.12
N GLN A 293 2.94 1.47 24.21
CA GLN A 293 3.51 0.15 24.49
C GLN A 293 2.49 -0.97 24.75
N ASN A 294 1.22 -0.77 24.39
CA ASN A 294 0.10 -1.63 24.76
C ASN A 294 -0.82 -2.01 23.59
N MET A 295 -0.46 -1.77 22.33
CA MET A 295 -1.29 -2.18 21.18
C MET A 295 -0.51 -3.03 20.17
N SER A 296 -1.09 -4.17 19.79
CA SER A 296 -0.56 -5.02 18.73
C SER A 296 -0.50 -4.26 17.40
N GLN A 297 0.66 -4.29 16.75
CA GLN A 297 0.88 -3.69 15.44
C GLN A 297 1.04 -4.78 14.38
N TYR A 298 0.48 -4.57 13.20
CA TYR A 298 0.54 -5.51 12.08
C TYR A 298 1.21 -4.83 10.89
N THR A 299 2.18 -5.50 10.26
CA THR A 299 2.85 -4.94 9.08
C THR A 299 1.94 -5.00 7.86
N TYR A 300 2.09 -4.04 6.96
CA TYR A 300 1.47 -4.09 5.63
C TYR A 300 2.50 -3.74 4.56
N LYS A 301 2.24 -4.23 3.34
CA LYS A 301 2.96 -3.83 2.12
C LYS A 301 1.97 -3.29 1.10
N ALA A 302 2.45 -2.35 0.32
CA ALA A 302 1.69 -1.66 -0.70
C ALA A 302 2.56 -1.44 -1.93
N SER A 303 1.98 -1.72 -3.10
CA SER A 303 2.59 -1.42 -4.40
C SER A 303 2.20 -0.02 -4.86
N LEU A 304 3.11 0.66 -5.55
CA LEU A 304 2.87 1.96 -6.18
C LEU A 304 2.76 1.81 -7.69
N ASP A 305 1.83 2.52 -8.31
CA ASP A 305 1.65 2.51 -9.77
C ASP A 305 2.72 3.32 -10.50
N SER A 306 3.34 4.29 -9.81
CA SER A 306 4.45 5.09 -10.32
C SER A 306 5.36 5.55 -9.18
N GLN A 307 6.63 5.78 -9.49
CA GLN A 307 7.65 6.17 -8.53
C GLN A 307 8.34 7.51 -8.84
N ASP A 308 7.90 8.21 -9.90
CA ASP A 308 8.53 9.44 -10.35
C ASP A 308 8.49 10.52 -9.25
N GLY A 309 9.64 11.09 -8.91
CA GLY A 309 9.79 12.07 -7.82
C GLY A 309 9.62 11.52 -6.41
N LEU A 310 9.54 10.18 -6.23
CA LEU A 310 9.72 9.54 -4.92
C LEU A 310 11.18 9.14 -4.75
N SER A 311 11.62 9.10 -3.50
CA SER A 311 12.91 8.53 -3.15
C SER A 311 12.75 7.47 -2.06
N PRO A 312 13.55 6.39 -2.09
CA PRO A 312 13.61 5.44 -0.99
C PRO A 312 13.88 6.15 0.34
N GLY A 313 13.25 5.67 1.41
CA GLY A 313 13.33 6.27 2.74
C GLY A 313 12.31 7.37 3.02
N TYR A 314 11.60 7.88 2.01
CA TYR A 314 10.55 8.88 2.23
C TYR A 314 9.45 8.34 3.15
N HIS A 315 9.07 9.15 4.13
CA HIS A 315 7.90 8.91 4.94
C HIS A 315 6.66 9.44 4.22
N VAL A 316 5.66 8.59 4.08
CA VAL A 316 4.46 8.85 3.30
C VAL A 316 3.21 8.59 4.12
N SER A 317 2.14 9.29 3.76
CA SER A 317 0.81 9.07 4.30
C SER A 317 -0.08 8.53 3.19
N LEU A 318 -0.74 7.40 3.45
CA LEU A 318 -1.62 6.73 2.52
C LEU A 318 -3.05 6.96 2.96
N GLN A 319 -3.85 7.50 2.07
CA GLN A 319 -5.30 7.58 2.19
C GLN A 319 -5.90 6.37 1.48
N VAL A 320 -6.18 5.32 2.25
CA VAL A 320 -6.74 4.05 1.76
C VAL A 320 -8.23 4.19 1.58
N ASN A 321 -8.73 3.82 0.40
CA ASN A 321 -10.15 3.77 0.12
C ASN A 321 -10.74 2.52 0.79
N LEU A 322 -11.68 2.73 1.70
CA LEU A 322 -12.46 1.65 2.31
C LEU A 322 -13.66 1.33 1.42
N GLU A 323 -14.35 0.22 1.71
CA GLU A 323 -15.61 -0.08 1.03
C GLU A 323 -16.60 1.08 1.18
N ASN A 324 -17.23 1.42 0.06
CA ASN A 324 -18.21 2.51 0.01
C ASN A 324 -19.41 2.14 0.87
N LYS A 325 -19.65 2.92 1.93
CA LYS A 325 -20.90 2.86 2.67
C LYS A 325 -21.94 3.69 1.90
N THR A 326 -23.02 3.06 1.47
CA THR A 326 -24.19 3.78 1.00
C THR A 326 -24.91 4.37 2.20
N MET A 327 -25.14 5.67 2.20
CA MET A 327 -25.84 6.38 3.27
C MET A 327 -27.01 7.18 2.72
N ILE A 328 -28.07 7.24 3.50
CA ILE A 328 -29.16 8.20 3.29
C ILE A 328 -28.63 9.55 3.75
N ALA A 329 -28.52 10.52 2.84
CA ALA A 329 -27.89 11.79 3.12
C ALA A 329 -28.80 12.97 2.80
N VAL A 330 -28.66 14.03 3.60
CA VAL A 330 -29.26 15.35 3.37
C VAL A 330 -28.18 16.42 3.34
N PRO A 331 -28.39 17.57 2.69
CA PRO A 331 -27.43 18.67 2.79
C PRO A 331 -27.28 19.06 4.25
N SER A 332 -26.06 19.19 4.76
CA SER A 332 -25.78 19.42 6.18
C SER A 332 -26.51 20.67 6.71
N LYS A 333 -26.66 21.70 5.86
CA LYS A 333 -27.40 22.93 6.18
C LYS A 333 -28.91 22.72 6.37
N SER A 334 -29.47 21.57 6.01
CA SER A 334 -30.89 21.24 6.19
C SER A 334 -31.20 20.73 7.60
N ILE A 335 -30.16 20.37 8.36
CA ILE A 335 -30.28 19.86 9.73
C ILE A 335 -30.27 21.07 10.67
N VAL A 336 -31.29 21.15 11.52
CA VAL A 336 -31.38 22.15 12.58
C VAL A 336 -31.05 21.49 13.91
N GLU A 337 -30.06 22.04 14.60
CA GLU A 337 -29.62 21.56 15.91
C GLU A 337 -30.09 22.51 17.00
N LYS A 338 -30.76 21.97 18.03
CA LYS A 338 -31.17 22.71 19.23
C LYS A 338 -30.78 21.90 20.47
N GLY A 339 -29.64 22.24 21.07
CA GLY A 339 -29.08 21.46 22.17
C GLY A 339 -28.62 20.09 21.68
N GLU A 340 -29.09 19.01 22.31
CA GLU A 340 -28.80 17.63 21.89
C GLU A 340 -29.76 17.10 20.81
N ASP A 341 -30.84 17.83 20.50
CA ASP A 341 -31.82 17.43 19.50
C ASP A 341 -31.43 17.91 18.09
N ALA A 342 -31.41 16.98 17.13
CA ALA A 342 -31.29 17.26 15.70
C ALA A 342 -32.59 16.91 14.97
N PHE A 343 -33.02 17.79 14.06
CA PHE A 343 -34.22 17.58 13.25
C PHE A 343 -34.09 18.21 11.86
N VAL A 344 -34.93 17.73 10.94
CA VAL A 344 -35.12 18.30 9.60
C VAL A 344 -36.59 18.65 9.40
N TYR A 345 -36.87 19.58 8.49
CA TYR A 345 -38.25 19.83 8.04
C TYR A 345 -38.50 19.08 6.74
N ILE A 346 -39.41 18.11 6.79
CA ILE A 346 -39.80 17.29 5.63
C ILE A 346 -41.10 17.86 5.06
N GLU A 347 -41.19 17.97 3.73
CA GLU A 347 -42.44 18.29 3.07
C GLU A 347 -43.31 17.03 2.95
N GLU A 348 -44.50 17.09 3.54
CA GLU A 348 -45.55 16.08 3.44
C GLU A 348 -46.88 16.75 3.07
N LYS A 349 -47.39 16.45 1.86
CA LYS A 349 -48.71 16.91 1.38
C LYS A 349 -48.88 18.44 1.42
N GLY A 350 -47.85 19.19 1.04
CA GLY A 350 -47.85 20.66 0.98
C GLY A 350 -47.64 21.35 2.34
N LYS A 351 -47.27 20.60 3.38
CA LYS A 351 -46.94 21.13 4.71
C LYS A 351 -45.58 20.63 5.17
N LEU A 352 -44.87 21.44 5.93
CA LEU A 352 -43.63 21.03 6.58
C LEU A 352 -43.93 20.30 7.88
N ARG A 353 -43.25 19.17 8.08
CA ARG A 353 -43.27 18.39 9.30
C ARG A 353 -41.89 18.37 9.92
N LYS A 354 -41.79 18.75 11.19
CA LYS A 354 -40.57 18.62 11.98
C LYS A 354 -40.34 17.14 12.27
N GLN A 355 -39.27 16.59 11.71
CA GLN A 355 -38.90 15.20 11.87
C GLN A 355 -37.55 15.13 12.59
N HIS A 356 -37.56 14.51 13.77
CA HIS A 356 -36.32 14.24 14.51
C HIS A 356 -35.46 13.24 13.72
N VAL A 357 -34.16 13.51 13.69
CA VAL A 357 -33.18 12.69 12.96
C VAL A 357 -31.98 12.40 13.83
N LYS A 358 -31.36 11.26 13.59
CA LYS A 358 -30.06 10.90 14.16
C LYS A 358 -28.99 11.08 13.10
N LYS A 359 -28.08 12.04 13.31
CA LYS A 359 -26.98 12.31 12.38
C LYS A 359 -25.87 11.26 12.50
N GLY A 360 -25.24 10.95 11.37
CA GLY A 360 -24.07 10.08 11.24
C GLY A 360 -22.85 10.83 10.70
N ALA A 361 -22.08 10.18 9.82
CA ALA A 361 -20.90 10.78 9.21
C ALA A 361 -21.25 11.98 8.28
N THR A 362 -20.34 12.94 8.14
CA THR A 362 -20.47 14.06 7.22
C THR A 362 -19.39 13.97 6.14
N ASP A 363 -19.79 14.15 4.88
CA ASP A 363 -18.92 14.16 3.69
C ASP A 363 -19.22 15.39 2.83
N GLY A 364 -18.29 16.36 2.87
CA GLY A 364 -18.47 17.66 2.24
C GLY A 364 -19.71 18.39 2.76
N ASP A 365 -20.60 18.76 1.84
CA ASP A 365 -21.85 19.48 2.14
C ASP A 365 -23.03 18.57 2.57
N TRP A 366 -22.78 17.27 2.76
CA TRP A 366 -23.82 16.27 3.03
C TRP A 366 -23.57 15.54 4.35
N THR A 367 -24.65 15.27 5.09
CA THR A 367 -24.61 14.54 6.37
C THR A 367 -25.51 13.31 6.31
N GLU A 368 -25.01 12.20 6.85
CA GLU A 368 -25.71 10.93 7.00
C GLU A 368 -26.85 11.07 7.99
N ILE A 369 -28.02 10.55 7.61
CA ILE A 369 -29.15 10.35 8.50
C ILE A 369 -29.25 8.85 8.76
N VAL A 370 -28.90 8.46 9.98
CA VAL A 370 -28.96 7.05 10.44
C VAL A 370 -30.40 6.64 10.70
N GLU A 371 -31.20 7.56 11.24
CA GLU A 371 -32.60 7.35 11.58
C GLU A 371 -33.40 8.64 11.32
N GLY A 372 -34.66 8.49 10.88
CA GLY A 372 -35.63 9.59 10.82
C GLY A 372 -35.85 10.23 9.44
N ALA A 373 -35.11 9.84 8.40
CA ALA A 373 -35.40 10.26 7.02
C ALA A 373 -35.23 9.08 6.05
N THR A 374 -36.02 9.08 4.98
CA THR A 374 -36.01 8.05 3.94
C THR A 374 -35.74 8.66 2.57
N VAL A 375 -35.16 7.84 1.68
CA VAL A 375 -34.79 8.24 0.32
C VAL A 375 -36.04 8.70 -0.44
N GLY A 376 -35.90 9.83 -1.16
CA GLY A 376 -36.98 10.42 -1.96
C GLY A 376 -37.85 11.43 -1.21
N GLN A 377 -37.78 11.51 0.11
CA GLN A 377 -38.41 12.60 0.87
C GLN A 377 -37.78 13.95 0.47
N LYS A 378 -38.56 15.04 0.55
CA LYS A 378 -38.06 16.40 0.30
C LYS A 378 -37.83 17.10 1.64
N VAL A 379 -36.61 17.57 1.87
CA VAL A 379 -36.23 18.33 3.07
C VAL A 379 -36.01 19.80 2.72
N VAL A 380 -36.29 20.69 3.68
CA VAL A 380 -36.00 22.12 3.51
C VAL A 380 -34.49 22.35 3.53
N LYS A 381 -33.97 22.86 2.43
CA LYS A 381 -32.57 23.26 2.26
C LYS A 381 -32.34 24.59 2.96
N ASN A 382 -31.52 24.57 4.02
CA ASN A 382 -31.14 25.76 4.79
C ASN A 382 -32.34 26.52 5.39
N PRO A 383 -33.08 25.93 6.34
CA PRO A 383 -34.24 26.55 6.97
C PRO A 383 -33.85 27.81 7.76
N SER A 384 -34.60 28.89 7.55
CA SER A 384 -34.50 30.14 8.33
C SER A 384 -35.33 30.07 9.62
N ASP A 385 -35.11 31.00 10.55
CA ASP A 385 -35.76 30.99 11.88
C ASP A 385 -37.30 31.10 11.84
N ASN A 386 -37.87 31.57 10.73
CA ASN A 386 -39.31 31.63 10.48
C ASN A 386 -39.92 30.29 10.02
N VAL A 387 -39.11 29.25 9.79
CA VAL A 387 -39.61 27.91 9.43
C VAL A 387 -40.06 27.18 10.69
N TYR A 388 -41.31 26.72 10.70
CA TYR A 388 -41.91 26.03 11.84
C TYR A 388 -42.75 24.82 11.41
N ASP A 389 -43.04 23.92 12.36
CA ASP A 389 -43.83 22.71 12.14
C ASP A 389 -45.28 23.04 11.73
N GLY A 390 -45.79 22.36 10.70
CA GLY A 390 -47.12 22.60 10.12
C GLY A 390 -47.21 23.79 9.16
N MET A 391 -46.08 24.44 8.84
CA MET A 391 -46.03 25.53 7.86
C MET A 391 -46.45 25.04 6.47
N GLU A 392 -47.45 25.70 5.88
CA GLU A 392 -47.86 25.43 4.49
C GLU A 392 -46.80 25.96 3.54
N VAL A 393 -46.42 25.14 2.56
CA VAL A 393 -45.37 25.49 1.59
C VAL A 393 -45.86 25.21 0.18
N LYS A 394 -45.51 26.12 -0.73
CA LYS A 394 -45.63 25.90 -2.17
C LYS A 394 -44.23 25.68 -2.71
N GLU A 395 -44.06 24.58 -3.44
CA GLU A 395 -42.80 24.28 -4.13
C GLU A 395 -42.47 25.46 -5.06
N LYS A 396 -41.23 25.95 -4.99
CA LYS A 396 -40.76 27.10 -5.78
C LYS A 396 -40.10 26.64 -7.06
#